data_AF-A0A2E5B7K5-F1
#
_entry.id   AF-A0A2E5B7K5-F1
#
_cell.length_a   1.000
_cell.length_b   1.000
_cell.length_c   1.000
_cell.angle_alpha   90.00
_cell.angle_beta   90.00
_cell.angle_gamma   90.00
#
_symmetry.space_group_name_H-M   'P 1'
#
loop_
_entity.id
_entity.type
_entity.pdbx_description
1 polymer ?
#
loop_
_entity_poly.entity_id
_entity_poly.type
_entity_poly.pdbx_seq_one_letter_code
_entity_poly.pdbx_strand_id
1 'polypeptide(L)'
;ELDPNNDEWLLFSPHNLDTGYFETTEETDQSHGGNWDVRLYISHYHAGLWIVDLETLIAPEATDRIDIHFESTIGYYLPSGHIDGTPLDSAYYDFGWVPFLWAVEFHEGRIYASCISTGLYILQLDIDEIYLGTPV
;
A
#
# COMPACT_ATOMS: atom_id res chain seq x y z
N GLU A 1 -6.28 29.88 -6.26
CA GLU A 1 -7.10 28.84 -5.60
C GLU A 1 -6.26 27.58 -5.64
N LEU A 2 -5.43 27.42 -4.61
CA LEU A 2 -4.44 26.34 -4.44
C LEU A 2 -4.42 25.89 -2.97
N ASP A 3 -5.44 26.27 -2.19
CA ASP A 3 -5.57 25.76 -0.84
C ASP A 3 -6.24 24.40 -0.95
N PRO A 4 -5.59 23.32 -0.48
CA PRO A 4 -6.20 22.01 -0.46
C PRO A 4 -7.50 22.08 0.33
N ASN A 5 -8.57 21.50 -0.22
CA ASN A 5 -9.85 21.45 0.50
C ASN A 5 -9.69 20.57 1.76
N ASN A 6 -10.62 20.63 2.70
CA ASN A 6 -10.53 19.89 3.97
C ASN A 6 -10.29 18.37 3.81
N ASP A 7 -10.70 17.77 2.68
CA ASP A 7 -10.53 16.35 2.40
C ASP A 7 -9.11 16.02 1.88
N GLU A 8 -8.44 16.98 1.23
CA GLU A 8 -7.07 16.83 0.70
C GLU A 8 -5.98 16.91 1.78
N TRP A 9 -6.23 17.61 2.89
CA TRP A 9 -5.31 17.63 4.05
C TRP A 9 -5.16 16.27 4.72
N LEU A 10 -6.08 15.35 4.45
CA LEU A 10 -6.12 14.07 5.12
C LEU A 10 -5.21 13.03 4.45
N LEU A 11 -4.68 13.29 3.24
CA LEU A 11 -3.73 12.43 2.50
C LEU A 11 -2.34 12.26 3.16
N PHE A 12 -2.10 12.90 4.30
CA PHE A 12 -0.81 12.88 5.00
C PHE A 12 -0.80 11.97 6.25
N SER A 13 -1.88 11.22 6.51
CA SER A 13 -2.00 10.39 7.72
C SER A 13 -2.18 8.91 7.35
N PRO A 14 -1.10 8.16 7.10
CA PRO A 14 -1.19 6.71 7.02
C PRO A 14 -1.81 6.19 8.31
N HIS A 15 -2.84 5.36 8.19
CA HIS A 15 -3.58 4.85 9.34
C HIS A 15 -2.82 3.70 10.00
N ASN A 16 -2.13 2.91 9.17
CA ASN A 16 -1.26 1.85 9.62
C ASN A 16 -0.21 1.54 8.54
N LEU A 17 0.96 1.15 9.01
CA LEU A 17 2.09 0.69 8.22
C LEU A 17 2.47 -0.69 8.73
N ASP A 18 2.74 -1.59 7.81
CA ASP A 18 3.39 -2.86 8.06
C ASP A 18 4.61 -3.04 7.16
N THR A 19 5.49 -3.97 7.49
CA THR A 19 6.76 -4.17 6.79
C THR A 19 7.00 -5.64 6.52
N GLY A 20 7.31 -5.99 5.28
CA GLY A 20 7.83 -7.30 4.90
C GLY A 20 9.33 -7.23 4.70
N TYR A 21 10.09 -8.10 5.38
CA TYR A 21 11.50 -8.32 5.13
C TYR A 21 11.67 -9.68 4.46
N PHE A 22 12.38 -9.70 3.33
CA PHE A 22 12.57 -10.91 2.54
C PHE A 22 14.06 -11.19 2.43
N GLU A 23 14.49 -12.39 2.80
CA GLU A 23 15.84 -12.85 2.45
C GLU A 23 15.84 -13.25 0.96
N THR A 24 16.77 -12.70 0.19
CA THR A 24 16.88 -12.93 -1.26
C THR A 24 18.25 -13.55 -1.60
N THR A 25 18.42 -13.97 -2.85
CA THR A 25 19.70 -14.21 -3.51
C THR A 25 19.80 -13.31 -4.74
N GLU A 26 20.97 -13.27 -5.40
CA GLU A 26 21.13 -12.53 -6.66
C GLU A 26 20.08 -12.92 -7.73
N GLU A 27 19.54 -14.14 -7.68
CA GLU A 27 18.53 -14.62 -8.62
C GLU A 27 17.07 -14.36 -8.18
N THR A 28 16.81 -14.18 -6.88
CA THR A 28 15.44 -14.02 -6.36
C THR A 28 15.12 -12.59 -5.98
N ASP A 29 16.12 -11.73 -5.85
CA ASP A 29 15.98 -10.32 -5.57
C ASP A 29 15.07 -9.62 -6.60
N GLN A 30 14.20 -8.72 -6.13
CA GLN A 30 13.24 -8.02 -6.98
C GLN A 30 13.43 -6.50 -6.98
N SER A 31 14.54 -6.00 -6.43
CA SER A 31 14.84 -4.56 -6.31
C SER A 31 16.18 -4.21 -6.96
N HIS A 32 17.26 -4.01 -6.19
CA HIS A 32 18.58 -3.56 -6.67
C HIS A 32 19.66 -4.66 -6.66
N GLY A 33 19.26 -5.92 -6.46
CA GLY A 33 20.14 -7.06 -6.30
C GLY A 33 20.70 -7.14 -4.90
N GLY A 34 20.95 -8.35 -4.40
CA GLY A 34 21.51 -8.52 -3.07
C GLY A 34 21.02 -9.77 -2.41
N ASN A 35 20.87 -9.70 -1.09
CA ASN A 35 20.37 -10.78 -0.27
C ASN A 35 19.21 -10.37 0.64
N TRP A 36 18.60 -9.21 0.37
CA TRP A 36 17.44 -8.74 1.07
C TRP A 36 16.56 -7.88 0.15
N ASP A 37 15.23 -8.01 0.29
CA ASP A 37 14.28 -6.98 -0.14
C ASP A 37 13.49 -6.51 1.10
N VAL A 38 13.05 -5.25 1.11
CA VAL A 38 12.08 -4.77 2.12
C VAL A 38 10.96 -4.02 1.43
N ARG A 39 9.72 -4.35 1.81
CA ARG A 39 8.52 -3.67 1.33
C ARG A 39 7.78 -3.03 2.50
N LEU A 40 7.33 -1.79 2.29
CA LEU A 40 6.44 -1.08 3.21
C LEU A 40 5.01 -1.21 2.67
N TYR A 41 4.11 -1.72 3.49
CA TYR A 41 2.68 -1.79 3.20
C TYR A 41 1.99 -0.67 3.98
N ILE A 42 1.48 0.32 3.26
CA ILE A 42 0.97 1.55 3.86
C ILE A 42 -0.52 1.64 3.58
N SER A 43 -1.32 1.49 4.64
CA SER A 43 -2.77 1.70 4.56
C SER A 43 -3.11 3.16 4.86
N HIS A 44 -3.99 3.70 4.03
CA HIS A 44 -4.46 5.07 4.15
C HIS A 44 -5.98 5.11 4.15
N TYR A 45 -6.54 5.87 5.09
CA TYR A 45 -7.97 6.11 5.24
C TYR A 45 -8.59 7.00 4.14
N HIS A 46 -7.82 7.36 3.11
CA HIS A 46 -8.22 8.26 2.02
C HIS A 46 -7.50 7.94 0.70
N ALA A 47 -6.30 7.38 0.76
CA ALA A 47 -5.53 7.05 -0.44
C ALA A 47 -5.49 5.54 -0.74
N GLY A 48 -6.09 4.68 0.09
CA GLY A 48 -6.05 3.23 -0.09
C GLY A 48 -4.73 2.61 0.38
N LEU A 49 -4.37 1.47 -0.20
CA LEU A 49 -3.13 0.75 0.08
C LEU A 49 -2.05 1.21 -0.91
N TRP A 50 -0.87 1.47 -0.39
CA TRP A 50 0.34 1.75 -1.17
C TRP A 50 1.45 0.80 -0.72
N ILE A 51 2.18 0.25 -1.68
CA ILE A 51 3.27 -0.69 -1.43
C ILE A 51 4.54 -0.06 -2.01
N VAL A 52 5.51 0.14 -1.14
CA VAL A 52 6.76 0.83 -1.48
C VAL A 52 7.92 -0.12 -1.27
N ASP A 53 8.76 -0.27 -2.29
CA ASP A 53 10.05 -0.90 -2.18
C ASP A 53 11.03 0.02 -1.45
N LEU A 54 11.51 -0.43 -0.29
CA LEU A 54 12.37 0.38 0.57
C LEU A 54 13.77 0.53 -0.02
N GLU A 55 14.31 -0.48 -0.69
CA GLU A 55 15.65 -0.42 -1.26
C GLU A 55 15.71 0.63 -2.37
N THR A 56 14.75 0.58 -3.30
CA THR A 56 14.59 1.60 -4.34
C THR A 56 14.35 2.99 -3.76
N LEU A 57 13.62 3.10 -2.63
CA LEU A 57 13.40 4.40 -2.00
C LEU A 57 14.69 5.00 -1.40
N ILE A 58 15.60 4.19 -0.84
CA ILE A 58 16.83 4.68 -0.19
C ILE A 58 18.04 4.76 -1.13
N ALA A 59 18.03 4.00 -2.23
CA ALA A 59 19.10 3.96 -3.23
C ALA A 59 18.52 4.07 -4.67
N PRO A 60 17.77 5.13 -4.99
CA PRO A 60 17.11 5.25 -6.29
C PRO A 60 18.12 5.54 -7.42
N GLU A 61 17.76 5.11 -8.64
CA GLU A 61 18.44 5.55 -9.86
C GLU A 61 18.00 6.97 -10.27
N ALA A 62 16.74 7.30 -10.00
CA ALA A 62 16.20 8.63 -10.22
C ALA A 62 16.82 9.68 -9.28
N THR A 63 16.91 10.92 -9.78
CA THR A 63 17.40 12.07 -8.99
C THR A 63 16.31 13.08 -8.66
N ASP A 64 15.22 13.11 -9.44
CA ASP A 64 14.06 13.92 -9.11
C ASP A 64 13.18 13.22 -8.06
N ARG A 65 12.66 14.00 -7.11
CA ARG A 65 11.85 13.46 -6.03
C ARG A 65 10.62 12.72 -6.53
N ILE A 66 9.89 13.23 -7.52
CA ILE A 66 8.65 12.60 -8.00
C ILE A 66 8.97 11.25 -8.63
N ASP A 67 10.02 11.21 -9.45
CA ASP A 67 10.45 9.99 -10.12
C ASP A 67 10.89 8.92 -9.10
N ILE A 68 11.61 9.31 -8.03
CA ILE A 68 11.98 8.40 -6.93
C ILE A 68 10.75 7.75 -6.28
N HIS A 69 9.72 8.55 -5.97
CA HIS A 69 8.49 8.00 -5.34
C HIS A 69 7.71 7.11 -6.32
N PHE A 70 7.76 7.42 -7.61
CA PHE A 70 7.11 6.62 -8.63
C PHE A 70 7.84 5.28 -8.83
N GLU A 71 9.17 5.31 -8.94
CA GLU A 71 10.04 4.14 -9.08
C GLU A 71 9.90 3.18 -7.90
N SER A 72 9.88 3.70 -6.67
CA SER A 72 9.74 2.90 -5.46
C SER A 72 8.32 2.38 -5.19
N THR A 73 7.29 2.91 -5.84
CA THR A 73 5.91 2.43 -5.64
C THR A 73 5.63 1.22 -6.54
N ILE A 74 5.71 0.03 -5.96
CA ILE A 74 5.58 -1.26 -6.68
C ILE A 74 4.14 -1.79 -6.73
N GLY A 75 3.23 -1.19 -5.98
CA GLY A 75 1.82 -1.57 -6.01
C GLY A 75 0.92 -0.60 -5.28
N TYR A 76 -0.34 -0.55 -5.68
CA TYR A 76 -1.37 0.20 -4.96
C TYR A 76 -2.75 -0.44 -5.16
N TYR A 77 -3.64 -0.20 -4.21
CA TYR A 77 -5.04 -0.57 -4.31
C TYR A 77 -5.91 0.52 -3.69
N LEU A 78 -6.82 1.08 -4.48
CA LEU A 78 -7.86 1.98 -3.97
C LEU A 78 -9.18 1.23 -3.88
N PRO A 79 -9.62 0.85 -2.67
CA PRO A 79 -11.00 0.45 -2.47
C PRO A 79 -11.94 1.57 -2.94
N SER A 80 -12.71 1.32 -3.99
CA SER A 80 -13.87 2.14 -4.29
C SER A 80 -15.07 1.61 -3.52
N GLY A 81 -16.11 2.45 -3.37
CA GLY A 81 -17.42 2.01 -2.91
C GLY A 81 -18.05 0.99 -3.87
N HIS A 82 -19.37 1.06 -4.09
CA HIS A 82 -19.95 0.20 -5.12
C HIS A 82 -19.37 0.51 -6.51
N ILE A 83 -19.28 -0.50 -7.39
CA ILE A 83 -18.80 -0.34 -8.78
C ILE A 83 -19.59 0.71 -9.57
N ASP A 84 -20.80 1.04 -9.10
CA ASP A 84 -21.69 2.07 -9.66
C ASP A 84 -21.43 3.49 -9.13
N GLY A 85 -20.44 3.67 -8.25
CA GLY A 85 -20.08 4.95 -7.64
C GLY A 85 -20.96 5.36 -6.46
N THR A 86 -21.84 4.47 -5.97
CA THR A 86 -22.65 4.76 -4.79
C THR A 86 -21.78 4.81 -3.53
N PRO A 87 -21.81 5.93 -2.77
CA PRO A 87 -21.16 6.04 -1.46
C PRO A 87 -21.64 4.95 -0.49
N LEU A 88 -20.75 4.55 0.43
CA LEU A 88 -21.08 3.56 1.44
C LEU A 88 -21.91 4.20 2.55
N ASP A 89 -23.06 3.62 2.86
CA ASP A 89 -23.93 4.08 3.95
C ASP A 89 -23.32 3.68 5.31
N SER A 90 -23.26 4.63 6.25
CA SER A 90 -22.64 4.43 7.56
C SER A 90 -23.37 5.24 8.63
N ALA A 91 -23.63 4.60 9.76
CA ALA A 91 -24.30 5.23 10.90
C ALA A 91 -23.40 6.18 11.71
N TYR A 92 -22.08 6.17 11.46
CA TYR A 92 -21.09 6.84 12.32
C TYR A 92 -20.19 7.83 11.59
N TYR A 93 -20.00 7.69 10.27
CA TYR A 93 -19.07 8.50 9.48
C TYR A 93 -19.66 8.78 8.09
N ASP A 94 -19.47 10.00 7.57
CA ASP A 94 -19.68 10.27 6.15
C ASP A 94 -18.40 9.90 5.39
N PHE A 95 -18.47 8.79 4.71
CA PHE A 95 -17.35 8.17 4.03
C PHE A 95 -17.22 8.65 2.57
N GLY A 96 -18.25 9.24 1.96
CA GLY A 96 -18.20 9.57 0.53
C GLY A 96 -17.75 8.38 -0.35
N TRP A 97 -16.84 8.63 -1.30
CA TRP A 97 -16.33 7.62 -2.25
C TRP A 97 -14.90 7.13 -1.95
N VAL A 98 -14.27 7.62 -0.88
CA VAL A 98 -12.85 7.39 -0.58
C VAL A 98 -12.63 6.02 0.10
N PRO A 99 -11.47 5.38 -0.09
CA PRO A 99 -11.13 4.13 0.61
C PRO A 99 -10.82 4.35 2.09
N PHE A 100 -11.45 3.57 2.99
CA PHE A 100 -11.23 3.66 4.43
C PHE A 100 -10.46 2.47 5.00
N LEU A 101 -9.26 2.24 4.45
CA LEU A 101 -8.36 1.22 4.99
C LEU A 101 -7.82 1.65 6.35
N TRP A 102 -8.10 0.84 7.36
CA TRP A 102 -7.74 1.06 8.76
C TRP A 102 -6.47 0.29 9.16
N ALA A 103 -6.29 -0.89 8.57
CA ALA A 103 -5.14 -1.73 8.84
C ALA A 103 -4.72 -2.44 7.57
N VAL A 104 -3.42 -2.71 7.49
CA VAL A 104 -2.79 -3.63 6.56
C VAL A 104 -1.84 -4.53 7.34
N GLU A 105 -1.82 -5.79 6.97
CA GLU A 105 -0.87 -6.77 7.49
C GLU A 105 -0.37 -7.60 6.31
N PHE A 106 0.94 -7.69 6.16
CA PHE A 106 1.57 -8.67 5.30
C PHE A 106 1.79 -9.96 6.08
N HIS A 107 1.34 -11.07 5.52
CA HIS A 107 1.51 -12.37 6.13
C HIS A 107 1.55 -13.47 5.07
N GLU A 108 2.64 -14.24 5.05
CA GLU A 108 2.83 -15.41 4.20
C GLU A 108 2.54 -15.14 2.71
N GLY A 109 3.16 -14.09 2.15
CA GLY A 109 3.02 -13.71 0.74
C GLY A 109 1.67 -13.07 0.39
N ARG A 110 0.85 -12.72 1.39
CA ARG A 110 -0.45 -12.07 1.19
C ARG A 110 -0.55 -10.79 1.98
N ILE A 111 -1.33 -9.86 1.47
CA ILE A 111 -1.61 -8.58 2.10
C ILE A 111 -3.08 -8.59 2.53
N TYR A 112 -3.30 -8.47 3.83
CA TYR A 112 -4.61 -8.38 4.45
C TYR A 112 -4.90 -6.91 4.75
N ALA A 113 -5.83 -6.31 4.03
CA ALA A 113 -6.23 -4.92 4.24
C ALA A 113 -7.66 -4.85 4.77
N SER A 114 -7.84 -4.26 5.96
CA SER A 114 -9.13 -4.11 6.60
C SER A 114 -9.71 -2.72 6.36
N CYS A 115 -10.83 -2.67 5.65
CA CYS A 115 -11.62 -1.46 5.48
C CYS A 115 -12.77 -1.43 6.48
N ILE A 116 -12.94 -0.30 7.17
CA ILE A 116 -14.02 -0.13 8.16
C ILE A 116 -15.41 -0.22 7.53
N SER A 117 -15.55 0.10 6.25
CA SER A 117 -16.83 0.20 5.55
C SER A 117 -17.12 -0.95 4.59
N THR A 118 -16.10 -1.51 3.92
CA THR A 118 -16.26 -2.56 2.91
C THR A 118 -15.75 -3.93 3.34
N GLY A 119 -15.08 -4.05 4.49
CA GLY A 119 -14.59 -5.31 5.03
C GLY A 119 -13.14 -5.64 4.63
N LEU A 120 -12.84 -6.93 4.55
CA LEU A 120 -11.47 -7.45 4.35
C LEU A 120 -11.14 -7.63 2.87
N TYR A 121 -9.99 -7.10 2.46
CA TYR A 121 -9.35 -7.37 1.18
C TYR A 121 -8.14 -8.27 1.41
N ILE A 122 -7.99 -9.29 0.58
CA ILE A 122 -6.80 -10.15 0.54
C ILE A 122 -6.20 -9.94 -0.85
N LEU A 123 -5.01 -9.36 -0.87
CA LEU A 123 -4.27 -9.01 -2.06
C LEU A 123 -2.97 -9.83 -2.11
N GLN A 124 -2.41 -9.98 -3.30
CA GLN A 124 -1.15 -10.67 -3.52
C GLN A 124 -0.43 -9.99 -4.67
N LEU A 125 0.86 -9.67 -4.48
CA LEU A 125 1.71 -9.24 -5.58
C LEU A 125 2.30 -10.45 -6.29
N ASP A 126 2.47 -10.36 -7.60
CA ASP A 126 3.10 -11.42 -8.40
C ASP A 126 4.53 -11.71 -7.90
N ILE A 127 5.27 -10.65 -7.52
CA ILE A 127 6.64 -10.77 -6.96
C ILE A 127 6.68 -11.44 -5.58
N ASP A 128 5.55 -11.48 -4.85
CA ASP A 128 5.46 -12.09 -3.53
C ASP A 128 4.98 -13.56 -3.56
N GLU A 129 4.66 -14.10 -4.74
CA GLU A 129 4.13 -15.45 -4.88
C GLU A 129 5.05 -16.53 -4.29
N ILE A 130 6.36 -16.33 -4.40
CA ILE A 130 7.37 -17.26 -3.86
C ILE A 130 7.34 -17.34 -2.33
N TYR A 131 6.78 -16.35 -1.64
CA TYR A 131 6.69 -16.31 -0.18
C TYR A 131 5.37 -16.86 0.36
N LEU A 132 4.48 -17.37 -0.50
CA LEU A 132 3.22 -17.97 -0.08
C LEU A 132 3.44 -19.14 0.90
N GLY A 133 2.80 -19.06 2.06
CA GLY A 133 2.88 -20.09 3.11
C GLY A 133 4.21 -20.12 3.87
N THR A 134 5.06 -19.11 3.68
CA THR A 134 6.29 -18.93 4.45
C THR A 134 6.07 -17.80 5.45
N PRO A 135 6.29 -18.01 6.76
CA PRO A 135 6.23 -16.91 7.72
C PRO A 135 7.40 -15.96 7.43
N VAL A 136 7.08 -14.85 6.78
CA VAL A 136 7.94 -13.68 6.56
C VAL A 136 7.46 -12.56 7.46
#